data_AF-A0A6C0AJC8-F1
#
_entry.id   AF-A0A6C0AJC8-F1
#
_cell.length_a   1.000
_cell.length_b   1.000
_cell.length_c   1.000
_cell.angle_alpha   90.00
_cell.angle_beta   90.00
_cell.angle_gamma   90.00
#
_symmetry.space_group_name_H-M   'P 1'
#
loop_
_entity.id
_entity.type
_entity.pdbx_description
1 polymer ?
#
loop_
_entity_poly.entity_id
_entity_poly.type
_entity_poly.pdbx_seq_one_letter_code
_entity_poly.pdbx_strand_id
1 'polypeptide(L)'
;MSDPVVPASATGVVEPAPAPAPAPSTVDFSDLTSVLKLALGKIAEVEMEGELAVDDKIKKVAELVKSEIRAADLPLSVRTAAMDWVNDALPHVIKAVDLVKAEVKKAALAEVGKIEAVALAEVRKCCPSLFSRKA
;
A
#
# COMPACT_ATOMS: atom_id res chain seq x y z
N MET A 1 23.40 -72.05 -11.95
CA MET A 1 23.79 -70.93 -12.82
C MET A 1 22.52 -70.16 -13.14
N SER A 2 22.35 -68.99 -12.53
CA SER A 2 21.55 -67.86 -13.03
C SER A 2 21.84 -66.67 -12.12
N ASP A 3 22.58 -65.71 -12.69
CA ASP A 3 22.87 -64.37 -12.20
C ASP A 3 21.61 -63.48 -12.09
N PRO A 4 21.69 -62.31 -11.41
CA PRO A 4 20.56 -61.59 -10.83
C PRO A 4 19.88 -60.61 -11.80
N VAL A 5 18.56 -60.43 -11.64
CA VAL A 5 17.80 -59.33 -12.23
C VAL A 5 17.71 -58.19 -11.23
N VAL A 6 18.41 -57.10 -11.54
CA VAL A 6 18.21 -55.76 -10.96
C VAL A 6 16.90 -55.19 -11.52
N PRO A 7 16.11 -54.43 -10.72
CA PRO A 7 15.36 -53.33 -11.28
C PRO A 7 15.80 -51.97 -10.70
N ALA A 8 15.79 -51.02 -11.62
CA ALA A 8 16.34 -49.69 -11.60
C ALA A 8 15.86 -48.78 -10.46
N SER A 9 16.79 -47.95 -9.98
CA SER A 9 16.51 -46.70 -9.27
C SER A 9 15.56 -45.83 -10.07
N ALA A 10 14.37 -45.60 -9.52
CA ALA A 10 13.51 -44.50 -9.93
C ALA A 10 13.97 -43.23 -9.21
N THR A 11 14.69 -42.36 -9.94
CA THR A 11 14.93 -40.97 -9.56
C THR A 11 13.59 -40.25 -9.46
N GLY A 12 13.08 -40.11 -8.24
CA GLY A 12 11.93 -39.27 -7.93
C GLY A 12 12.25 -37.82 -8.23
N VAL A 13 11.55 -37.26 -9.21
CA VAL A 13 11.49 -35.82 -9.47
C VAL A 13 10.85 -35.18 -8.24
N VAL A 14 11.62 -34.34 -7.53
CA VAL A 14 11.06 -33.48 -6.49
C VAL A 14 10.24 -32.42 -7.21
N GLU A 15 8.94 -32.65 -7.31
CA GLU A 15 7.96 -31.62 -7.66
C GLU A 15 8.11 -30.50 -6.62
N PRO A 16 8.41 -29.25 -7.03
CA PRO A 16 8.47 -28.15 -6.10
C PRO A 16 7.08 -27.99 -5.49
N ALA A 17 7.00 -28.17 -4.17
CA ALA A 17 5.77 -27.99 -3.41
C ALA A 17 5.11 -26.66 -3.83
N PRO A 18 3.79 -26.65 -4.10
CA PRO A 18 3.10 -25.43 -4.46
C PRO A 18 3.38 -24.39 -3.36
N ALA A 19 3.88 -23.22 -3.78
CA ALA A 19 4.04 -22.08 -2.90
C ALA A 19 2.73 -21.88 -2.12
N PRO A 20 2.79 -21.64 -0.79
CA PRO A 20 1.58 -21.44 -0.01
C PRO A 20 0.74 -20.36 -0.69
N ALA A 21 -0.47 -20.74 -1.10
CA ALA A 21 -1.43 -19.80 -1.64
C ALA A 21 -1.52 -18.62 -0.67
N PRO A 22 -1.50 -17.36 -1.14
CA PRO A 22 -1.71 -16.22 -0.27
C PRO A 22 -3.01 -16.47 0.50
N ALA A 23 -2.91 -16.50 1.83
CA ALA A 23 -4.06 -16.70 2.68
C ALA A 23 -5.15 -15.73 2.24
N PRO A 24 -6.40 -16.18 2.01
CA PRO A 24 -7.47 -15.26 1.67
C PRO A 24 -7.52 -14.25 2.82
N SER A 25 -7.25 -12.98 2.52
CA SER A 25 -7.56 -11.91 3.44
C SER A 25 -9.07 -11.95 3.59
N THR A 26 -9.55 -12.62 4.64
CA THR A 26 -10.96 -12.70 5.00
C THR A 26 -11.38 -11.32 5.47
N VAL A 27 -11.57 -10.42 4.52
CA VAL A 27 -12.15 -9.11 4.77
C VAL A 27 -13.60 -9.36 5.18
N ASP A 28 -13.95 -8.92 6.39
CA ASP A 28 -15.34 -8.87 6.79
C ASP A 28 -15.99 -7.64 6.18
N PHE A 29 -16.74 -7.85 5.09
CA PHE A 29 -17.46 -6.78 4.41
C PHE A 29 -18.69 -6.28 5.19
N SER A 30 -19.04 -6.93 6.31
CA SER A 30 -20.07 -6.45 7.23
C SER A 30 -19.53 -5.40 8.21
N ASP A 31 -18.21 -5.40 8.45
CA ASP A 31 -17.53 -4.43 9.29
C ASP A 31 -16.92 -3.30 8.44
N LEU A 32 -17.45 -2.09 8.62
CA LEU A 32 -16.97 -0.89 7.93
C LEU A 32 -15.47 -0.64 8.21
N THR A 33 -14.97 -1.02 9.39
CA THR A 33 -13.55 -0.84 9.73
C THR A 33 -12.67 -1.73 8.86
N SER A 34 -13.10 -2.97 8.63
CA SER A 34 -12.43 -3.92 7.75
C SER A 34 -12.48 -3.47 6.29
N VAL A 35 -13.61 -2.94 5.82
CA VAL A 35 -13.76 -2.33 4.49
C VAL A 35 -12.84 -1.11 4.34
N LEU A 36 -12.76 -0.25 5.36
CA LEU A 36 -11.87 0.91 5.36
C LEU A 36 -10.40 0.49 5.31
N LYS A 37 -9.99 -0.52 6.10
CA LYS A 37 -8.62 -1.06 6.06
C LYS A 37 -8.27 -1.62 4.69
N LEU A 38 -9.18 -2.36 4.06
CA LEU A 38 -9.01 -2.83 2.69
C LEU A 38 -8.81 -1.65 1.74
N ALA A 39 -9.68 -0.64 1.79
CA ALA A 39 -9.60 0.54 0.95
C ALA A 39 -8.26 1.28 1.12
N LEU A 40 -7.82 1.51 2.36
CA LEU A 40 -6.52 2.13 2.65
C LEU A 40 -5.35 1.31 2.09
N GLY A 41 -5.42 -0.02 2.19
CA GLY A 41 -4.44 -0.91 1.58
C GLY A 41 -4.38 -0.77 0.06
N LYS A 42 -5.55 -0.75 -0.62
CA LYS A 42 -5.63 -0.56 -2.07
C LYS A 42 -5.20 0.84 -2.52
N ILE A 43 -5.45 1.88 -1.71
CA ILE A 43 -4.92 3.22 -1.95
C ILE A 43 -3.39 3.19 -1.94
N ALA A 44 -2.79 2.56 -0.92
CA ALA A 44 -1.34 2.45 -0.83
C ALA A 44 -0.75 1.65 -2.02
N GLU A 45 -1.39 0.55 -2.42
CA GLU A 45 -1.00 -0.24 -3.61
C GLU A 45 -0.97 0.64 -4.88
N VAL A 46 -2.05 1.38 -5.14
CA VAL A 46 -2.17 2.26 -6.30
C VAL A 46 -1.13 3.39 -6.27
N GLU A 47 -0.81 3.92 -5.08
CA GLU A 47 0.20 4.97 -4.94
C GLU A 47 1.64 4.48 -5.13
N MET A 48 1.92 3.20 -4.85
CA MET A 48 3.23 2.60 -5.14
C MET A 48 3.47 2.45 -6.64
N GLU A 49 2.41 2.38 -7.45
CA GLU A 49 2.54 2.33 -8.92
C GLU A 49 2.87 3.70 -9.54
N GLY A 50 2.65 4.79 -8.81
CA GLY A 50 2.98 6.15 -9.23
C GLY A 50 1.95 7.19 -8.81
N GLU A 51 2.29 8.46 -9.03
CA GLU A 51 1.38 9.58 -8.74
C GLU A 51 0.30 9.67 -9.83
N LEU A 52 -0.94 9.45 -9.42
CA LEU A 52 -2.12 9.54 -10.27
C LEU A 52 -2.94 10.77 -9.90
N ALA A 53 -3.61 11.35 -10.89
CA ALA A 53 -4.65 12.33 -10.65
C ALA A 53 -5.74 11.71 -9.75
N VAL A 54 -6.33 12.53 -8.87
CA VAL A 54 -7.29 12.07 -7.85
C VAL A 54 -8.44 11.28 -8.47
N ASP A 55 -8.99 11.73 -9.61
CA ASP A 55 -10.10 11.03 -10.27
C ASP A 55 -9.71 9.66 -10.82
N ASP A 56 -8.48 9.52 -11.34
CA ASP A 56 -7.98 8.25 -11.85
C ASP A 56 -7.59 7.30 -10.71
N LYS A 57 -7.05 7.84 -9.61
CA LYS A 57 -6.85 7.11 -8.36
C LYS A 57 -8.19 6.57 -7.83
N ILE A 58 -9.23 7.40 -7.79
CA ILE A 58 -10.58 6.99 -7.36
C ILE A 58 -11.10 5.85 -8.23
N LYS A 59 -11.07 5.99 -9.56
CA LYS A 59 -11.53 4.92 -10.46
C LYS A 59 -10.77 3.62 -10.24
N LYS A 60 -9.45 3.69 -10.13
CA LYS A 60 -8.59 2.50 -10.00
C LYS A 60 -8.80 1.79 -8.67
N VAL A 61 -8.77 2.52 -7.55
CA VAL A 61 -9.01 1.96 -6.22
C VAL A 61 -10.44 1.41 -6.12
N ALA A 62 -11.43 2.12 -6.67
CA ALA A 62 -12.82 1.64 -6.67
C ALA A 62 -12.95 0.31 -7.42
N GLU A 63 -12.32 0.15 -8.60
CA GLU A 63 -12.37 -1.12 -9.31
C GLU A 63 -11.66 -2.25 -8.56
N LEU A 64 -10.52 -1.98 -7.91
CA LEU A 64 -9.83 -2.97 -7.07
C LEU A 64 -10.74 -3.42 -5.92
N VAL A 65 -11.35 -2.50 -5.18
CA VAL A 65 -12.23 -2.85 -4.06
C VAL A 65 -13.51 -3.55 -4.55
N LYS A 66 -14.10 -3.11 -5.67
CA LYS A 66 -15.24 -3.80 -6.30
C LYS A 66 -14.88 -5.22 -6.73
N SER A 67 -13.67 -5.44 -7.22
CA SER A 67 -13.19 -6.78 -7.59
C SER A 67 -13.14 -7.70 -6.37
N GLU A 68 -12.63 -7.22 -5.24
CA GLU A 68 -12.60 -7.98 -3.98
C GLU A 68 -14.03 -8.32 -3.50
N ILE A 69 -14.96 -7.36 -3.53
CA ILE A 69 -16.36 -7.58 -3.16
C ILE A 69 -17.02 -8.62 -4.09
N ARG A 70 -16.73 -8.59 -5.39
CA ARG A 70 -17.27 -9.56 -6.37
C ARG A 70 -16.73 -10.97 -6.14
N ALA A 71 -15.44 -11.07 -5.80
CA ALA A 71 -14.75 -12.33 -5.54
C ALA A 71 -15.16 -12.96 -4.20
N ALA A 72 -15.60 -12.14 -3.24
CA ALA A 72 -16.06 -12.62 -1.94
C ALA A 72 -17.43 -13.33 -2.05
N ASP A 73 -17.57 -14.43 -1.32
CA ASP A 73 -18.84 -15.13 -1.15
C ASP A 73 -19.70 -14.42 -0.09
N LEU A 74 -20.35 -13.34 -0.51
CA LEU A 74 -21.14 -12.47 0.36
C LEU A 74 -22.65 -12.62 0.13
N PRO A 75 -23.46 -12.55 1.20
CA PRO A 75 -24.90 -12.34 1.08
C PRO A 75 -25.20 -11.10 0.24
N LEU A 76 -26.29 -11.15 -0.53
CA LEU A 76 -26.67 -10.06 -1.45
C LEU A 76 -26.78 -8.71 -0.73
N SER A 77 -27.35 -8.67 0.47
CA SER A 77 -27.48 -7.44 1.26
C SER A 77 -26.13 -6.81 1.60
N VAL A 78 -25.16 -7.62 2.05
CA VAL A 78 -23.81 -7.18 2.39
C VAL A 78 -23.07 -6.72 1.14
N ARG A 79 -23.18 -7.47 0.04
CA ARG A 79 -22.59 -7.11 -1.25
C ARG A 79 -23.09 -5.77 -1.76
N THR A 80 -24.40 -5.54 -1.72
CA THR A 80 -25.00 -4.26 -2.15
C THR A 80 -24.53 -3.11 -1.28
N ALA A 81 -24.60 -3.26 0.05
CA ALA A 81 -24.13 -2.22 0.97
C ALA A 81 -22.64 -1.88 0.78
N ALA A 82 -21.79 -2.89 0.57
CA ALA A 82 -20.37 -2.68 0.28
C ALA A 82 -20.15 -1.96 -1.06
N MET A 83 -20.93 -2.31 -2.10
CA MET A 83 -20.87 -1.63 -3.40
C MET A 83 -21.31 -0.17 -3.31
N ASP A 84 -22.38 0.11 -2.58
CA ASP A 84 -22.88 1.47 -2.35
C ASP A 84 -21.82 2.30 -1.60
N TRP A 85 -21.22 1.74 -0.55
CA TRP A 85 -20.12 2.39 0.16
C TRP A 85 -18.93 2.72 -0.76
N VAL A 86 -18.57 1.82 -1.68
CA VAL A 86 -17.49 2.08 -2.64
C VAL A 86 -17.83 3.21 -3.60
N ASN A 87 -19.09 3.36 -3.98
CA ASN A 87 -19.50 4.44 -4.89
C ASN A 87 -19.61 5.79 -4.16
N ASP A 88 -20.13 5.78 -2.93
CA ASP A 88 -20.49 7.01 -2.22
C ASP A 88 -19.38 7.49 -1.29
N ALA A 89 -18.80 6.61 -0.47
CA ALA A 89 -17.89 6.99 0.61
C ALA A 89 -16.41 6.94 0.21
N LEU A 90 -16.00 5.93 -0.58
CA LEU A 90 -14.60 5.75 -0.97
C LEU A 90 -13.96 6.99 -1.64
N PRO A 91 -14.65 7.73 -2.54
CA PRO A 91 -14.09 8.96 -3.11
C PRO A 91 -13.68 10.00 -2.05
N HIS A 92 -14.43 10.09 -0.96
CA HIS A 92 -14.13 10.99 0.15
C HIS A 92 -12.97 10.49 1.00
N VAL A 93 -12.88 9.18 1.22
CA VAL A 93 -11.74 8.56 1.92
C VAL A 93 -10.44 8.86 1.18
N ILE A 94 -10.42 8.70 -0.15
CA ILE A 94 -9.23 8.96 -0.97
C ILE A 94 -8.81 10.44 -0.85
N LYS A 95 -9.76 11.36 -1.00
CA LYS A 95 -9.48 12.80 -0.84
C LYS A 95 -8.97 13.15 0.56
N ALA A 96 -9.53 12.54 1.59
CA ALA A 96 -9.08 12.74 2.97
C ALA A 96 -7.66 12.22 3.19
N VAL A 97 -7.32 11.06 2.64
CA VAL A 97 -5.95 10.52 2.68
C VAL A 97 -4.96 11.45 2.00
N ASP A 98 -5.29 11.97 0.81
CA ASP A 98 -4.44 12.92 0.09
C ASP A 98 -4.22 14.21 0.89
N LEU A 99 -5.27 14.75 1.53
CA LEU A 99 -5.17 15.91 2.41
C LEU A 99 -4.28 15.66 3.64
N VAL A 100 -4.47 14.52 4.32
CA VAL A 100 -3.67 14.14 5.49
C VAL A 100 -2.20 14.01 5.08
N LYS A 101 -1.92 13.35 3.95
CA LYS A 101 -0.56 13.21 3.43
C LYS A 101 0.07 14.55 3.07
N ALA A 102 -0.69 15.47 2.46
CA ALA A 102 -0.22 16.80 2.15
C ALA A 102 0.15 17.59 3.42
N GLU A 103 -0.68 17.52 4.47
CA GLU A 103 -0.40 18.22 5.72
C GLU A 103 0.79 17.58 6.48
N VAL A 104 0.90 16.24 6.49
CA VAL A 104 2.07 15.54 7.04
C VAL A 104 3.34 15.94 6.31
N LYS A 105 3.31 16.01 4.97
CA LYS A 105 4.45 16.44 4.15
C LYS A 105 4.85 17.89 4.45
N LYS A 106 3.86 18.79 4.57
CA LYS A 106 4.09 20.19 4.94
C LYS A 106 4.69 20.34 6.33
N ALA A 107 4.19 19.58 7.31
CA ALA A 107 4.74 19.55 8.66
C ALA A 107 6.19 19.02 8.66
N ALA A 108 6.45 17.94 7.92
CA ALA A 108 7.81 17.38 7.78
C ALA A 108 8.78 18.38 7.14
N LEU A 109 8.36 19.09 6.09
CA LEU A 109 9.17 20.14 5.46
C LEU A 109 9.43 21.33 6.41
N ALA A 110 8.45 21.70 7.23
CA ALA A 110 8.63 22.75 8.23
C ALA A 110 9.66 22.37 9.30
N GLU A 111 9.67 21.12 9.75
CA GLU A 111 10.70 20.61 10.68
C GLU A 111 12.09 20.56 10.02
N VAL A 112 12.18 20.14 8.76
CA VAL A 112 13.45 20.19 8.01
C VAL A 112 13.99 21.62 7.93
N GLY A 113 13.15 22.61 7.64
CA GLY A 113 13.56 24.02 7.60
C GLY A 113 14.04 24.54 8.94
N LYS A 114 13.46 24.09 10.06
CA LYS A 114 13.96 24.41 11.41
C LYS A 114 15.33 23.81 11.67
N ILE A 115 15.53 22.54 11.30
CA ILE A 115 16.81 21.85 11.45
C ILE A 115 17.89 22.56 10.61
N GLU A 116 17.57 22.92 9.36
CA GLU A 116 18.48 23.68 8.50
C GLU A 116 18.84 25.04 9.12
N ALA A 117 17.86 25.78 9.65
CA ALA A 117 18.11 27.06 10.31
C ALA A 117 19.00 26.93 11.55
N VAL A 118 18.78 25.89 12.38
CA VAL A 118 19.63 25.60 13.54
C VAL A 118 21.03 25.21 13.11
N ALA A 119 21.17 24.32 12.12
CA ALA A 119 22.46 23.93 11.57
C ALA A 119 23.21 25.14 10.99
N LEU A 120 22.52 26.00 10.23
CA LEU A 120 23.10 27.21 9.65
C LEU A 120 23.54 28.20 10.75
N ALA A 121 22.76 28.35 11.83
CA ALA A 121 23.11 29.19 12.96
C ALA A 121 24.34 28.68 13.70
N GLU A 122 24.45 27.37 13.94
CA GLU A 122 25.62 26.76 14.56
C GLU A 122 26.86 26.85 13.65
N VAL A 123 26.72 26.63 12.35
CA VAL A 123 27.81 26.80 11.38
C VAL A 123 28.26 28.26 11.31
N ARG A 124 27.36 29.24 11.43
CA ARG A 124 27.73 30.67 11.54
C ARG A 124 28.52 31.00 12.80
N LYS A 125 28.18 30.38 13.95
CA LYS A 125 28.91 30.57 15.21
C LYS A 125 30.30 29.94 15.15
N CYS A 126 30.40 28.72 14.63
CA CYS A 126 31.64 27.96 14.59
C CYS A 126 32.58 28.41 13.47
N CYS A 127 32.05 28.86 12.34
CA CYS A 127 32.80 29.21 11.13
C CYS A 127 32.37 30.59 10.56
N PRO A 128 32.53 31.69 11.32
CA PRO A 128 32.08 33.02 10.90
C PRO A 128 32.81 33.55 9.65
N SER A 129 34.04 33.09 9.39
CA SER A 129 34.82 33.44 8.21
C SER A 129 34.20 32.96 6.89
N LEU A 130 33.42 31.87 6.89
CA LEU A 130 32.73 31.36 5.69
C LEU A 130 31.62 32.31 5.21
N PHE A 131 31.03 33.08 6.13
CA PHE A 131 29.95 34.02 5.84
C PHE A 131 30.43 35.48 5.73
N SER A 132 31.72 35.71 5.93
CA SER A 132 32.33 37.05 5.92
C SER A 132 32.97 37.42 4.58
N ARG A 133 32.57 36.80 3.45
CA ARG A 133 33.07 37.23 2.13
C ARG A 133 32.64 38.69 1.89
N LYS A 134 33.65 39.55 1.81
CA LYS A 134 33.55 41.00 1.53
C LYS A 134 32.74 41.26 0.26
N ALA A 135 31.86 42.26 0.36
CA ALA A 135 31.38 43.07 -0.76
C ALA A 135 32.53 43.70 -1.55
#